data_AF-A0A168W9X3-F1
#
_entry.id   AF-A0A168W9X3-F1
#
_cell.length_a   1.000
_cell.length_b   1.000
_cell.length_c   1.000
_cell.angle_alpha   90.00
_cell.angle_beta   90.00
_cell.angle_gamma   90.00
#
_symmetry.space_group_name_H-M   'P 1'
#
loop_
_entity.id
_entity.type
_entity.pdbx_description
1 polymer ?
#
loop_
_entity_poly.entity_id
_entity_poly.type
_entity_poly.pdbx_seq_one_letter_code
_entity_poly.pdbx_strand_id
1 'polypeptide(L)' 'MAKNVLYFFVASFISFILLIAGLLIWVSRIPTKDPSDADGKGFAIVYGFMAAVPTSIIIGLIVTIGAYAYRKYKETG' A
#
# COMPACT_ATOMS: atom_id res chain seq x y z
N MET A 1 -16.86 7.33 -15.38
CA MET A 1 -15.54 6.69 -15.61
C MET A 1 -14.42 7.41 -14.87
N ALA A 2 -14.23 8.73 -15.06
CA ALA A 2 -13.17 9.52 -14.41
C ALA A 2 -13.09 9.39 -12.87
N LYS A 3 -14.22 9.39 -12.14
CA LYS A 3 -14.23 9.26 -10.68
C LYS A 3 -13.71 7.91 -10.16
N ASN A 4 -14.01 6.82 -10.87
CA ASN A 4 -13.55 5.47 -10.48
C ASN A 4 -12.04 5.33 -10.70
N VAL A 5 -11.55 5.87 -11.82
CA VAL A 5 -10.11 5.92 -12.12
C VAL A 5 -9.38 6.76 -11.07
N LEU A 6 -9.95 7.89 -10.67
CA LEU A 6 -9.40 8.72 -9.59
C LEU A 6 -9.34 7.96 -8.26
N TYR A 7 -10.42 7.29 -7.86
CA TYR A 7 -10.43 6.49 -6.62
C TYR A 7 -9.39 5.37 -6.65
N PHE A 8 -9.24 4.69 -7.78
CA PHE A 8 -8.21 3.67 -7.96
C PHE A 8 -6.81 4.24 -7.75
N PHE A 9 -6.46 5.32 -8.44
CA PHE A 9 -5.11 5.91 -8.36
C PHE A 9 -4.83 6.48 -6.97
N VAL A 10 -5.78 7.21 -6.38
CA VAL A 10 -5.60 7.80 -5.05
C VAL A 10 -5.43 6.71 -3.99
N ALA A 11 -6.29 5.68 -4.00
CA ALA A 11 -6.19 4.59 -3.04
C ALA A 11 -4.92 3.77 -3.22
N SER A 12 -4.51 3.48 -4.46
CA SER A 12 -3.25 2.78 -4.73
C SER A 12 -2.04 3.61 -4.29
N PHE A 13 -2.02 4.90 -4.60
CA PHE A 13 -0.89 5.76 -4.26
C PHE A 13 -0.75 5.98 -2.74
N ILE A 14 -1.86 6.26 -2.05
CA ILE A 14 -1.85 6.42 -0.59
C ILE A 14 -1.44 5.12 0.10
N SER A 15 -2.01 3.98 -0.30
CA SER A 15 -1.65 2.69 0.30
C SER A 15 -0.19 2.32 0.06
N PHE A 16 0.35 2.59 -1.14
CA PHE A 16 1.77 2.41 -1.42
C PHE A 16 2.66 3.24 -0.48
N ILE A 17 2.35 4.53 -0.31
CA ILE A 17 3.09 5.42 0.61
C ILE A 17 3.01 4.89 2.04
N LEU A 18 1.83 4.51 2.52
CA LEU A 18 1.64 4.03 3.89
C LEU A 18 2.38 2.72 4.15
N LEU A 19 2.40 1.79 3.19
CA LEU A 19 3.13 0.53 3.29
C LEU A 19 4.64 0.77 3.40
N ILE A 20 5.19 1.66 2.55
CA ILE A 20 6.61 2.02 2.59
C ILE A 20 6.95 2.77 3.88
N ALA A 21 6.14 3.76 4.26
CA ALA A 21 6.36 4.52 5.48
C ALA A 21 6.35 3.61 6.71
N GLY A 22 5.38 2.68 6.78
CA GLY A 22 5.30 1.68 7.84
C GLY A 22 6.55 0.79 7.89
N LEU A 23 7.01 0.32 6.72
CA LEU A 23 8.23 -0.48 6.61
C LEU A 23 9.47 0.28 7.11
N LEU A 24 9.66 1.54 6.69
CA LEU A 24 10.80 2.36 7.11
C LEU A 24 10.76 2.69 8.61
N ILE A 25 9.57 2.96 9.16
CA ILE A 25 9.38 3.16 10.60
C ILE A 25 9.72 1.88 11.36
N TRP A 26 9.29 0.72 10.86
CA TRP A 26 9.59 -0.56 11.49
C TRP A 26 11.10 -0.87 11.46
N VAL A 27 11.74 -0.75 10.29
CA VAL A 27 13.19 -1.01 10.13
C VAL A 27 14.04 -0.06 11.00
N SER A 28 13.65 1.21 11.14
CA SER A 28 14.38 2.18 11.95
C SER A 28 14.33 1.89 13.46
N ARG A 29 13.37 1.09 13.92
CA ARG A 29 13.23 0.71 15.34
C ARG A 29 14.01 -0.54 15.73
N ILE A 30 14.49 -1.31 14.75
CA ILE A 30 15.28 -2.51 15.02
C ILE A 30 16.71 -2.06 15.33
N PRO A 31 17.32 -2.42 16.48
CA PRO A 31 18.73 -2.12 16.73
C PRO A 31 19.62 -2.95 15.80
N THR A 32 20.68 -2.35 15.26
CA THR A 32 21.71 -3.07 14.47
C THR A 32 22.87 -3.36 15.40
N LYS A 33 23.07 -4.62 15.78
CA LYS A 33 24.16 -5.01 16.69
C LYS A 33 25.31 -5.63 15.92
N ASP A 34 25.00 -6.36 14.85
CA ASP A 34 25.98 -7.00 13.98
C ASP A 34 25.82 -6.57 12.51
N PRO A 35 26.88 -6.65 11.68
CA PRO A 35 26.79 -6.35 10.25
C PRO A 35 25.71 -7.16 9.50
N SER A 36 25.48 -8.42 9.91
CA SER A 36 24.42 -9.26 9.31
C SER A 36 23.00 -8.70 9.53
N ASP A 37 22.77 -7.95 10.61
CA ASP A 37 21.46 -7.31 10.86
C ASP A 37 21.22 -6.18 9.86
N ALA A 38 22.28 -5.48 9.44
CA ALA A 38 22.20 -4.41 8.45
C ALA A 38 21.79 -4.96 7.07
N ASP A 39 22.35 -6.10 6.67
CA ASP A 39 21.99 -6.80 5.43
C ASP A 39 20.53 -7.24 5.45
N GLY A 40 20.08 -7.83 6.57
CA GLY A 40 18.68 -8.24 6.76
C GLY A 40 17.69 -7.08 6.61
N LYS A 41 18.04 -5.89 7.14
CA LYS A 41 17.24 -4.67 6.97
C LYS A 41 17.22 -4.19 5.51
N GLY A 42 18.38 -4.22 4.84
CA GLY A 42 18.47 -3.88 3.42
C GLY A 42 17.56 -4.76 2.56
N PHE A 43 17.60 -6.07 2.79
CA PHE A 43 16.71 -7.03 2.13
C PHE A 43 15.23 -6.76 2.42
N ALA A 44 14.88 -6.52 3.69
CA ALA A 44 13.50 -6.22 4.07
C ALA A 44 12.96 -4.96 3.37
N ILE A 45 13.79 -3.92 3.22
CA ILE A 45 13.44 -2.72 2.46
C ILE A 45 13.19 -3.07 1.00
N VAL A 46 14.15 -3.69 0.31
CA VAL A 46 14.03 -3.98 -1.14
C VAL A 46 12.82 -4.86 -1.44
N TYR A 47 12.67 -5.98 -0.74
CA TYR A 47 11.54 -6.89 -0.96
C TYR A 47 10.21 -6.28 -0.50
N GLY A 48 10.21 -5.46 0.55
CA GLY A 48 9.04 -4.74 1.00
C GLY A 48 8.56 -3.72 -0.03
N PHE A 49 9.46 -3.00 -0.71
CA PHE A 49 9.11 -2.13 -1.83
C PHE A 49 8.53 -2.92 -3.01
N MET A 50 9.14 -4.06 -3.36
CA MET A 50 8.63 -4.93 -4.43
C MET A 50 7.24 -5.48 -4.12
N ALA A 51 6.97 -5.84 -2.86
CA ALA A 51 5.66 -6.32 -2.41
C ALA A 51 4.62 -5.20 -2.27
N ALA A 52 5.04 -3.97 -1.95
CA ALA A 52 4.13 -2.83 -1.77
C ALA A 52 3.42 -2.44 -3.07
N VAL A 53 4.07 -2.58 -4.23
CA VAL A 53 3.48 -2.24 -5.54
C VAL A 53 2.24 -3.09 -5.89
N PRO A 54 2.30 -4.42 -5.96
CA PRO A 54 1.11 -5.23 -6.27
C PRO A 54 0.06 -5.12 -5.15
N THR A 55 0.49 -5.02 -3.89
CA THR A 55 -0.43 -4.88 -2.75
C THR A 55 -1.26 -3.59 -2.84
N SER A 56 -0.63 -2.47 -3.19
CA SER A 56 -1.31 -1.19 -3.29
C SER A 56 -2.30 -1.14 -4.46
N ILE A 57 -1.96 -1.77 -5.59
CA ILE A 57 -2.87 -1.93 -6.74
C ILE A 57 -4.12 -2.72 -6.32
N ILE A 58 -3.96 -3.83 -5.61
CA ILE A 58 -5.09 -4.64 -5.11
C ILE A 58 -5.98 -3.80 -4.18
N ILE A 59 -5.39 -3.05 -3.26
CA ILE A 59 -6.13 -2.14 -2.37
C ILE A 59 -6.91 -1.11 -3.20
N GLY A 60 -6.29 -0.51 -4.21
CA GLY A 60 -6.95 0.43 -5.11
C GLY A 60 -8.15 -0.17 -5.83
N LEU A 61 -8.04 -1.41 -6.30
CA LEU A 61 -9.16 -2.14 -6.92
C LEU A 61 -10.30 -2.36 -5.93
N ILE A 62 -10.01 -2.83 -4.71
CA ILE A 62 -11.02 -3.08 -3.66
C ILE A 62 -11.77 -1.79 -3.33
N VAL A 63 -11.05 -0.68 -3.11
CA VAL A 63 -11.66 0.63 -2.81
C VAL A 63 -12.54 1.10 -3.96
N THR A 64 -12.10 0.91 -5.20
CA THR A 64 -12.86 1.33 -6.39
C THR A 64 -14.16 0.53 -6.55
N ILE A 65 -14.09 -0.79 -6.34
CA ILE A 65 -15.25 -1.68 -6.36
C ILE A 65 -16.23 -1.32 -5.24
N GLY A 66 -15.73 -1.10 -4.02
CA GLY A 66 -16.55 -0.68 -2.89
C GLY A 66 -17.24 0.66 -3.12
N ALA A 67 -16.53 1.65 -3.64
CA ALA A 67 -17.11 2.96 -3.98
C ALA A 67 -18.19 2.87 -5.07
N TYR A 68 -18.00 1.99 -6.06
CA TYR A 68 -19.03 1.71 -7.06
C TYR A 68 -20.26 1.05 -6.46
N ALA A 69 -20.07 -0.02 -5.66
CA ALA A 69 -21.17 -0.74 -5.02
C ALA A 69 -21.99 0.17 -4.10
N TYR A 70 -21.32 1.01 -3.30
CA TYR A 70 -21.96 1.98 -2.41
C TYR A 70 -22.81 3.00 -3.17
N ARG A 71 -22.28 3.55 -4.27
CA ARG A 71 -23.05 4.47 -5.13
C ARG A 71 -24.29 3.80 -5.72
N LYS A 72 -24.12 2.58 -6.25
CA LYS A 72 -25.23 1.82 -6.84
C LYS A 72 -26.33 1.55 -5.81
N TYR A 73 -25.97 1.14 -4.59
CA TYR A 73 -26.90 0.93 -3.49
C TYR A 73 -27.74 2.19 -3.21
N LYS A 74 -27.08 3.37 -3.13
CA LYS A 74 -27.74 4.66 -2.89
C LYS A 74 -28.65 5.12 -4.04
N GLU A 75 -28.39 4.67 -5.27
CA GLU A 75 -29.20 5.00 -6.44
C GLU A 75 -30.46 4.10 -6.53
N THR A 76 -30.46 2.93 -5.89
CA THR A 76 -31.55 1.93 -5.96
C THR A 76 -32.44 1.82 -4.72
N GLY A 77 -32.03 2.41 -3.59
CA GLY A 77 -32.80 2.44 -2.33
C GLY A 77 -33.24 3.84 -1.98
#